data_AF-A0A952USQ3-F1
#
_entry.id   AF-A0A952USQ3-F1
#
_cell.length_a   1.000
_cell.length_b   1.000
_cell.length_c   1.000
_cell.angle_alpha   90.00
_cell.angle_beta   90.00
_cell.angle_gamma   90.00
#
_symmetry.space_group_name_H-M   'P 1'
#
loop_
_entity.id
_entity.type
_entity.pdbx_description
1 polymer ?
#
loop_
_entity_poly.entity_id
_entity_poly.type
_entity_poly.pdbx_seq_one_letter_code
_entity_poly.pdbx_strand_id
1 'polypeptide(L)'
;MRWAAWVLLGSGVALAARDVGERAQAEQLLEALKSAPPAAKSATTEPVAKSRAALAKATDQRQAGDTAHAELNEGLAYEWAAAATALTRATEREAELAKVERDVSELSTQEARARALLEETTSRRDRAVGQLKQLDAAPSGAAP
;
A
#
# COMPACT_ATOMS: atom_id res chain seq x y z
N MET A 1 -6.63 -25.26 30.75
CA MET A 1 -5.27 -24.75 31.05
C MET A 1 -5.29 -23.24 30.85
N ARG A 2 -5.18 -22.48 31.95
CA ARG A 2 -5.30 -21.02 31.99
C ARG A 2 -3.89 -20.45 31.83
N TRP A 3 -3.61 -19.76 30.72
CA TRP A 3 -2.35 -19.06 30.52
C TRP A 3 -2.55 -17.56 30.73
N ALA A 4 -1.60 -17.00 31.47
CA ALA A 4 -1.69 -15.76 32.21
C ALA A 4 -1.75 -14.51 31.33
N ALA A 5 -2.64 -13.61 31.72
CA ALA A 5 -2.62 -12.22 31.32
C ALA A 5 -1.40 -11.53 31.94
N TRP A 6 -0.51 -11.02 31.09
CA TRP A 6 0.46 -9.99 31.45
C TRP A 6 0.07 -8.72 30.73
N VAL A 7 -0.78 -7.92 31.38
CA VAL A 7 -0.98 -6.52 31.02
C VAL A 7 0.23 -5.77 31.58
N LEU A 8 1.26 -5.58 30.76
CA LEU A 8 2.27 -4.57 31.04
C LEU A 8 1.66 -3.21 30.73
N LEU A 9 1.13 -2.58 31.77
CA LEU A 9 0.98 -1.13 31.85
C LEU A 9 2.38 -0.51 31.70
N GLY A 10 2.74 -0.21 30.46
CA GLY A 10 3.86 0.68 30.14
C GLY A 10 3.41 2.12 30.34
N SER A 11 3.56 2.63 31.56
CA SER A 11 3.47 4.05 31.87
C SER A 11 4.51 4.85 31.07
N GLY A 12 4.01 5.75 30.23
CA GLY A 12 4.52 7.10 30.05
C GLY A 12 5.99 7.28 29.71
N VAL A 13 6.29 7.32 28.41
CA VAL A 13 7.16 8.40 27.92
C VAL A 13 6.26 9.29 27.08
N ALA A 14 5.62 10.26 27.73
CA ALA A 14 5.21 11.46 27.03
C ALA A 14 6.51 12.15 26.60
N LEU A 15 6.97 11.85 25.38
CA LEU A 15 7.88 12.76 24.71
C LEU A 15 7.15 14.10 24.73
N ALA A 16 7.71 15.07 25.44
CA ALA A 16 7.38 16.46 25.21
C ALA A 16 7.63 16.68 23.71
N ALA A 17 6.56 16.67 22.92
CA ALA A 17 6.59 17.20 21.59
C ALA A 17 7.13 18.62 21.78
N ARG A 18 8.34 18.88 21.26
CA ARG A 18 8.72 20.26 21.02
C ARG A 18 7.57 20.80 20.18
N ASP A 19 6.85 21.78 20.74
CA ASP A 19 5.82 22.51 20.02
C ASP A 19 6.55 23.37 18.98
N VAL A 20 7.02 22.70 17.93
CA VAL A 20 7.64 23.31 16.78
C VAL A 20 6.49 24.04 16.10
N GLY A 21 6.52 25.38 16.07
CA GLY A 21 5.42 26.16 15.51
C GLY A 21 5.04 25.68 14.11
N GLU A 22 3.78 25.84 13.73
CA GLU A 22 3.19 25.30 12.48
C GLU A 22 4.03 25.66 11.24
N ARG A 23 4.62 26.85 11.22
CA ARG A 23 5.59 27.27 10.20
C ARG A 23 6.74 26.28 10.02
N ALA A 24 7.43 25.96 11.12
CA ALA A 24 8.60 25.10 11.08
C ALA A 24 8.22 23.64 10.76
N GLN A 25 7.03 23.19 11.19
CA GLN A 25 6.50 21.90 10.74
C GLN A 25 6.21 21.88 9.24
N ALA A 26 5.57 22.93 8.70
CA ALA A 26 5.29 23.06 7.27
C ALA A 26 6.59 23.05 6.44
N GLU A 27 7.60 23.82 6.86
CA GLU A 27 8.92 23.86 6.22
C GLU A 27 9.62 22.49 6.27
N GLN A 28 9.56 21.78 7.39
CA GLN A 28 10.11 20.42 7.51
C GLN A 28 9.44 19.44 6.55
N LEU A 29 8.10 19.48 6.44
CA LEU A 29 7.36 18.61 5.51
C LEU A 29 7.69 18.96 4.06
N LEU A 30 7.76 20.25 3.72
CA LEU A 30 8.15 20.71 2.38
C LEU A 30 9.58 20.28 2.01
N GLU A 31 10.50 20.22 2.98
CA GLU A 31 11.85 19.70 2.76
C GLU A 31 11.82 18.19 2.46
N ALA A 32 11.10 17.42 3.28
CA ALA A 32 10.97 15.98 3.07
C ALA A 32 10.35 15.64 1.70
N LEU A 33 9.40 16.47 1.22
CA LEU A 33 8.75 16.30 -0.08
C LEU A 33 9.69 16.53 -1.29
N LYS A 34 10.87 17.15 -1.11
CA LYS A 34 11.86 17.25 -2.20
C LYS A 34 12.41 15.89 -2.62
N SER A 35 12.43 14.94 -1.69
CA SER A 35 12.85 13.56 -1.90
C SER A 35 11.70 12.62 -2.25
N ALA A 36 10.49 13.15 -2.51
CA ALA A 36 9.34 12.32 -2.86
C ALA A 36 9.59 11.51 -4.14
N PRO A 37 9.09 10.26 -4.22
CA PRO A 37 9.20 9.42 -5.41
C PRO A 37 8.66 10.12 -6.67
N PRO A 38 9.25 9.87 -7.86
CA PRO A 38 8.76 10.46 -9.11
C PRO A 38 7.26 10.23 -9.36
N ALA A 39 6.73 9.08 -8.98
CA ALA A 39 5.30 8.74 -9.12
C ALA A 39 4.37 9.67 -8.32
N ALA A 40 4.83 10.21 -7.20
CA ALA A 40 4.04 11.09 -6.33
C ALA A 40 4.13 12.58 -6.73
N LYS A 41 5.01 12.96 -7.67
CA LYS A 41 5.26 14.37 -8.00
C LYS A 41 4.05 15.09 -8.59
N SER A 42 3.31 14.43 -9.49
CA SER A 42 2.10 15.02 -10.10
C SER A 42 1.03 15.28 -9.04
N ALA A 43 0.75 14.30 -8.17
CA ALA A 43 -0.25 14.42 -7.12
C ALA A 43 0.09 15.48 -6.06
N THR A 44 1.38 15.73 -5.80
CA THR A 44 1.82 16.66 -4.75
C THR A 44 2.05 18.09 -5.23
N THR A 45 2.07 18.34 -6.54
CA THR A 45 2.41 19.65 -7.12
C THR A 45 1.54 20.77 -6.58
N GLU A 46 0.22 20.61 -6.61
CA GLU A 46 -0.73 21.64 -6.17
C GLU A 46 -0.65 21.88 -4.64
N PRO A 47 -0.75 20.86 -3.77
CA PRO A 47 -0.59 21.04 -2.33
C PRO A 47 0.73 21.70 -1.92
N VAL A 48 1.85 21.32 -2.56
CA VAL A 48 3.16 21.95 -2.30
C VAL A 48 3.13 23.43 -2.70
N ALA A 49 2.53 23.77 -3.83
CA ALA A 49 2.40 25.16 -4.26
C ALA A 49 1.54 25.99 -3.29
N LYS A 50 0.42 25.44 -2.82
CA LYS A 50 -0.47 26.11 -1.85
C LYS A 50 0.18 26.30 -0.49
N SER A 51 0.91 25.30 0.00
CA SER A 51 1.67 25.41 1.26
C SER A 51 2.70 26.55 1.19
N ARG A 52 3.47 26.62 0.10
CA ARG A 52 4.45 27.70 -0.11
C ARG A 52 3.80 29.08 -0.23
N ALA A 53 2.67 29.17 -0.93
CA ALA A 53 1.93 30.43 -1.06
C ALA A 53 1.40 30.93 0.30
N ALA A 54 0.90 30.01 1.14
CA ALA A 54 0.45 30.34 2.49
C ALA A 54 1.62 30.81 3.39
N LEU A 55 2.79 30.17 3.33
CA LEU A 55 4.00 30.64 4.05
C LEU A 55 4.46 32.03 3.60
N ALA A 56 4.41 32.31 2.30
CA ALA A 56 4.73 33.63 1.77
C ALA A 56 3.77 34.69 2.34
N LYS A 57 2.45 34.43 2.28
CA LYS A 57 1.44 35.33 2.83
C LYS A 57 1.58 35.54 4.34
N ALA A 58 1.87 34.48 5.10
CA ALA A 58 2.15 34.59 6.53
C ALA A 58 3.36 35.49 6.81
N THR A 59 4.41 35.39 5.98
CA THR A 59 5.61 36.21 6.10
C THR A 59 5.29 37.69 5.87
N ASP A 60 4.52 38.02 4.83
CA ASP A 60 4.08 39.39 4.55
C ASP A 60 3.23 39.96 5.69
N GLN A 61 2.33 39.15 6.27
CA GLN A 61 1.48 39.54 7.40
C GLN A 61 2.29 39.79 8.68
N ARG A 62 3.31 38.97 8.98
CA ARG A 62 4.22 39.24 10.10
C ARG A 62 4.96 40.56 9.93
N GLN A 63 5.43 40.85 8.71
CA GLN A 63 6.10 42.12 8.41
C GLN A 63 5.16 43.33 8.54
N ALA A 64 3.88 43.16 8.23
CA ALA A 64 2.84 44.16 8.42
C ALA A 64 2.34 44.29 9.89
N GLY A 65 2.82 43.44 10.80
CA GLY A 65 2.38 43.40 12.21
C GLY A 65 1.06 42.66 12.44
N ASP A 66 0.49 42.02 11.43
CA ASP A 66 -0.74 41.22 11.51
C ASP A 66 -0.41 39.77 11.93
N THR A 67 -0.09 39.59 13.22
CA THR A 67 0.36 38.30 13.74
C THR A 67 -0.72 37.23 13.73
N ALA A 68 -1.98 37.60 13.97
CA ALA A 68 -3.09 36.66 14.03
C ALA A 68 -3.36 36.00 12.67
N HIS A 69 -3.39 36.78 11.58
CA HIS A 69 -3.56 36.19 10.26
C HIS A 69 -2.31 35.44 9.79
N ALA A 70 -1.12 35.85 10.23
CA ALA A 70 0.10 35.12 9.92
C ALA A 70 0.06 33.71 10.51
N GLU A 71 -0.34 33.55 11.76
CA GLU A 71 -0.48 32.25 12.42
C GLU A 71 -1.52 31.38 11.68
N LEU A 72 -2.67 31.94 11.29
CA LEU A 72 -3.66 31.21 10.47
C LEU A 72 -3.09 30.72 9.13
N ASN A 73 -2.25 31.53 8.47
CA ASN A 73 -1.62 31.12 7.21
C ASN A 73 -0.47 30.11 7.43
N GLU A 74 0.20 30.13 8.58
CA GLU A 74 1.18 29.10 8.96
C GLU A 74 0.50 27.74 9.20
N GLY A 75 -0.64 27.72 9.89
CA GLY A 75 -1.47 26.52 10.04
C GLY A 75 -2.00 26.02 8.70
N LEU A 76 -2.48 26.92 7.84
CA LEU A 76 -2.89 26.55 6.48
C LEU A 76 -1.73 25.97 5.66
N ALA A 77 -0.53 26.52 5.80
CA ALA A 77 0.65 25.98 5.14
C ALA A 77 0.99 24.57 5.61
N TYR A 78 0.88 24.33 6.93
CA TYR A 78 1.07 23.02 7.53
C TYR A 78 0.06 22.00 6.96
N GLU A 79 -1.21 22.33 6.93
CA GLU A 79 -2.27 21.44 6.41
C GLU A 79 -2.02 21.06 4.95
N TRP A 80 -1.63 22.01 4.10
CA TRP A 80 -1.27 21.71 2.70
C TRP A 80 -0.04 20.82 2.57
N ALA A 81 0.98 21.01 3.42
CA ALA A 81 2.18 20.17 3.41
C ALA A 81 1.89 18.76 3.95
N ALA A 82 1.02 18.65 4.96
CA ALA A 82 0.54 17.37 5.49
C ALA A 82 -0.28 16.62 4.44
N ALA A 83 -1.16 17.32 3.70
CA ALA A 83 -1.91 16.75 2.59
C ALA A 83 -0.99 16.22 1.48
N ALA A 84 0.04 16.97 1.09
CA ALA A 84 1.05 16.51 0.14
C ALA A 84 1.78 15.24 0.61
N THR A 85 2.08 15.17 1.91
CA THR A 85 2.71 13.99 2.53
C THR A 85 1.76 12.78 2.50
N ALA A 86 0.48 12.98 2.81
CA ALA A 86 -0.54 11.94 2.74
C ALA A 86 -0.71 11.42 1.31
N LEU A 87 -0.74 12.31 0.31
CA LEU A 87 -0.81 11.93 -1.10
C LEU A 87 0.40 11.12 -1.55
N THR A 88 1.60 11.47 -1.09
CA THR A 88 2.82 10.68 -1.36
C THR A 88 2.68 9.25 -0.87
N ARG A 89 2.23 9.07 0.38
CA ARG A 89 1.98 7.75 0.97
C ARG A 89 0.87 7.00 0.23
N ALA A 90 -0.20 7.70 -0.18
CA ALA A 90 -1.29 7.08 -0.93
C ALA A 90 -0.80 6.52 -2.27
N THR A 91 -0.02 7.29 -3.03
CA THR A 91 0.56 6.84 -4.31
C THR A 91 1.49 5.63 -4.13
N GLU A 92 2.27 5.57 -3.04
CA GLU A 92 3.08 4.39 -2.73
C GLU A 92 2.22 3.15 -2.46
N ARG A 93 1.14 3.30 -1.67
CA ARG A 93 0.21 2.20 -1.39
C ARG A 93 -0.56 1.73 -2.62
N GLU A 94 -0.96 2.63 -3.49
CA GLU A 94 -1.60 2.28 -4.77
C GLU A 94 -0.65 1.48 -5.66
N ALA A 95 0.64 1.84 -5.71
CA ALA A 95 1.64 1.09 -6.46
C ALA A 95 1.89 -0.31 -5.89
N GLU A 96 1.92 -0.44 -4.55
CA GLU A 96 2.00 -1.73 -3.86
C GLU A 96 0.76 -2.60 -4.15
N LEU A 97 -0.44 -2.02 -4.07
CA LEU A 97 -1.69 -2.72 -4.36
C LEU A 97 -1.72 -3.22 -5.81
N ALA A 98 -1.36 -2.37 -6.77
CA ALA A 98 -1.29 -2.75 -8.18
C ALA A 98 -0.28 -3.88 -8.45
N LYS A 99 0.73 -4.06 -7.59
CA LYS A 99 1.62 -5.22 -7.64
C LYS A 99 0.94 -6.48 -7.11
N VAL A 100 0.32 -6.38 -5.94
CA VAL A 100 -0.40 -7.51 -5.33
C VAL A 100 -1.51 -8.02 -6.25
N GLU A 101 -2.27 -7.13 -6.89
CA GLU A 101 -3.32 -7.52 -7.84
C GLU A 101 -2.78 -8.29 -9.04
N ARG A 102 -1.63 -7.88 -9.59
CA ARG A 102 -0.94 -8.62 -10.67
C ARG A 102 -0.49 -10.00 -10.21
N ASP A 103 0.12 -10.09 -9.04
CA ASP A 103 0.60 -11.35 -8.48
C ASP A 103 -0.57 -12.32 -8.22
N VAL A 104 -1.70 -11.82 -7.71
CA VAL A 104 -2.94 -12.61 -7.52
C VAL A 104 -3.50 -13.11 -8.86
N SER A 105 -3.55 -12.25 -9.88
CA SER A 105 -4.02 -12.64 -11.21
C SER A 105 -3.11 -13.69 -11.89
N GLU A 106 -1.80 -13.63 -11.63
CA GLU A 106 -0.87 -14.63 -12.12
C GLU A 106 -1.09 -15.97 -11.41
N LEU A 107 -1.18 -15.95 -10.08
CA LEU A 107 -1.42 -17.15 -9.27
C LEU A 107 -2.75 -17.82 -9.63
N SER A 108 -3.82 -17.06 -9.84
CA SER A 108 -5.11 -17.64 -10.27
C SER A 108 -5.01 -18.31 -11.63
N THR A 109 -4.22 -17.75 -12.54
CA THR A 109 -3.96 -18.34 -13.87
C THR A 109 -3.16 -19.64 -13.74
N GLN A 110 -2.14 -19.66 -12.88
CA GLN A 110 -1.34 -20.86 -12.61
C GLN A 110 -2.19 -21.96 -11.95
N GLU A 111 -3.04 -21.60 -11.00
CA GLU A 111 -3.99 -22.51 -10.35
C GLU A 111 -4.94 -23.15 -11.37
N ALA A 112 -5.55 -22.36 -12.26
CA ALA A 112 -6.44 -22.86 -13.29
C ALA A 112 -5.74 -23.86 -14.22
N ARG A 113 -4.50 -23.57 -14.62
CA ARG A 113 -3.68 -24.49 -15.42
C ARG A 113 -3.34 -25.78 -14.67
N ALA A 114 -2.98 -25.67 -13.39
CA ALA A 114 -2.65 -26.83 -12.56
C ALA A 114 -3.88 -27.76 -12.40
N ARG A 115 -5.07 -27.20 -12.18
CA ARG A 115 -6.33 -27.96 -12.14
C ARG A 115 -6.61 -28.70 -13.45
N ALA A 116 -6.47 -28.02 -14.59
CA ALA A 116 -6.67 -28.64 -15.90
C ALA A 116 -5.72 -29.83 -16.13
N LEU A 117 -4.44 -29.71 -15.74
CA LEU A 117 -3.47 -30.81 -15.84
C LEU A 117 -3.80 -31.99 -14.91
N LEU A 118 -4.31 -31.73 -13.71
CA LEU A 118 -4.76 -32.77 -12.79
C LEU A 118 -5.99 -33.52 -13.32
N GLU A 119 -6.96 -32.80 -13.88
CA GLU A 119 -8.15 -33.37 -14.51
C GLU A 119 -7.78 -34.23 -15.73
N GLU A 120 -6.86 -33.76 -16.56
CA GLU A 120 -6.34 -34.53 -17.69
C GLU A 120 -5.62 -35.80 -17.22
N THR A 121 -4.76 -35.69 -16.21
CA THR A 121 -4.03 -36.84 -15.65
C THR A 121 -4.97 -37.89 -15.08
N THR A 122 -6.00 -37.45 -14.35
CA THR A 122 -7.05 -38.32 -13.81
C THR A 122 -7.82 -39.02 -14.94
N SER A 123 -8.22 -38.27 -15.98
CA SER A 123 -8.90 -38.83 -17.16
C SER A 123 -8.04 -39.85 -17.91
N ARG A 124 -6.74 -39.58 -18.09
CA ARG A 124 -5.79 -40.51 -18.73
C ARG A 124 -5.63 -41.79 -17.91
N ARG A 125 -5.52 -41.65 -16.58
CA ARG A 125 -5.45 -42.79 -15.66
C ARG A 125 -6.72 -43.64 -15.74
N ASP A 126 -7.90 -43.03 -15.69
CA ASP A 126 -9.18 -43.75 -15.71
C ASP A 126 -9.37 -44.54 -17.02
N ARG A 127 -8.97 -43.94 -18.15
CA ARG A 127 -8.93 -44.65 -19.45
C ARG A 127 -7.99 -45.85 -19.43
N ALA A 128 -6.77 -45.69 -18.91
CA ALA A 128 -5.80 -46.77 -18.83
C ALA A 128 -6.29 -47.92 -17.92
N VAL A 129 -6.88 -47.60 -16.76
CA VAL A 129 -7.51 -48.57 -15.87
C VAL A 129 -8.68 -49.29 -16.57
N GLY A 130 -9.49 -48.57 -17.33
CA GLY A 130 -10.56 -49.15 -18.14
C GLY A 130 -10.06 -50.14 -19.20
N GLN A 131 -8.98 -49.79 -19.89
CA GLN A 131 -8.33 -50.67 -20.89
C GLN A 131 -7.75 -51.94 -20.24
N LEU A 132 -7.08 -51.82 -19.10
CA LEU A 132 -6.57 -52.99 -18.36
C LEU A 132 -7.69 -53.95 -17.98
N LYS A 133 -8.81 -53.43 -17.43
CA LYS A 133 -9.98 -54.26 -17.10
C LYS A 133 -10.58 -54.96 -18.32
N GLN A 134 -10.56 -54.34 -19.49
CA GLN A 134 -11.02 -54.98 -20.74
C GLN A 134 -10.10 -56.10 -21.19
N LEU A 135 -8.78 -55.92 -21.06
CA LEU A 135 -7.80 -56.97 -21.37
C LEU A 135 -7.92 -58.15 -20.41
N ASP A 136 -8.10 -57.90 -19.10
CA ASP A 136 -8.29 -58.95 -18.09
C ASP A 136 -9.59 -59.75 -18.29
N ALA A 137 -10.63 -59.09 -18.82
CA ALA A 137 -11.94 -59.71 -19.09
C ALA A 137 -12.02 -60.44 -20.45
N ALA A 138 -11.07 -60.20 -21.36
CA ALA A 138 -11.01 -60.89 -22.64
C ALA A 138 -10.49 -62.33 -22.41
N PRO A 139 -11.25 -63.39 -22.79
CA PRO A 139 -10.79 -64.76 -22.59
C PRO A 139 -9.52 -65.01 -23.40
N SER A 140 -8.49 -65.59 -22.75
CA SER A 140 -7.29 -66.08 -23.42
C SER A 140 -7.63 -67.30 -24.28
N GLY A 141 -8.18 -67.09 -25.47
CA GLY A 141 -8.68 -68.22 -26.26
C GLY A 141 -9.32 -67.83 -27.58
N ALA A 142 -8.50 -67.36 -28.52
CA ALA A 142 -8.74 -67.52 -29.95
C ALA A 142 -7.40 -67.45 -30.69
N ALA A 143 -6.53 -68.43 -30.42
CA ALA A 143 -5.53 -68.82 -31.41
C ALA A 143 -6.19 -69.93 -32.27
N PRO A 144 -6.10 -69.86 -33.62
CA PRO A 144 -6.63 -70.90 -34.51
C PRO A 144 -5.91 -72.24 -34.34
#